data_AF-A0A1I3NLP9-F1
#
_entry.id   AF-A0A1I3NLP9-F1
#
_cell.length_a   1.000
_cell.length_b   1.000
_cell.length_c   1.000
_cell.angle_alpha   90.00
_cell.angle_beta   90.00
_cell.angle_gamma   90.00
#
_symmetry.space_group_name_H-M   'P 1'
#
loop_
_entity.id
_entity.type
_entity.pdbx_description
1 polymer ?
#
loop_
_entity_poly.entity_id
_entity_poly.type
_entity_poly.pdbx_seq_one_letter_code
_entity_poly.pdbx_strand_id
1 'polypeptide(L)'
;MIIVAPILIGILYALLNSLIRDPVSRRRFNALMVGGAGAAYLSSGALGPWEIAVTALITYCAYRGLDSWTFIGIAWLLHTATDIVHHLKGAPILPFAHTSSLGCAICDPVIAIWCFAGGPRVKMPHAQDAAPDRRRRGRQAPLG
;
A
#
# COMPACT_ATOMS: atom_id res chain seq x y z
N MET A 1 9.74 10.33 16.17
CA MET A 1 8.48 10.28 15.38
C MET A 1 8.71 10.15 13.87
N ILE A 2 9.86 10.57 13.32
CA ILE A 2 10.17 10.55 11.88
C ILE A 2 10.22 9.14 11.23
N ILE A 3 10.49 8.07 12.00
CA ILE A 3 10.55 6.69 11.49
C ILE A 3 9.23 5.94 11.76
N VAL A 4 8.74 6.02 12.99
CA VAL A 4 7.55 5.28 13.43
C VAL A 4 6.30 5.76 12.71
N ALA A 5 6.11 7.08 12.55
CA ALA A 5 4.88 7.59 11.95
C ALA A 5 4.73 7.18 10.48
N PRO A 6 5.75 7.28 9.60
CA PRO A 6 5.64 6.79 8.22
C PRO A 6 5.36 5.30 8.11
N ILE A 7 5.97 4.47 8.97
CA ILE A 7 5.69 3.02 9.00
C ILE A 7 4.22 2.79 9.34
N LEU A 8 3.70 3.48 10.35
CA LEU A 8 2.28 3.38 10.74
C LEU A 8 1.35 3.87 9.62
N ILE A 9 1.73 4.91 8.89
CA ILE A 9 0.98 5.41 7.71
C ILE A 9 0.96 4.35 6.60
N GLY A 10 2.10 3.72 6.29
CA GLY A 10 2.17 2.65 5.30
C GLY A 10 1.32 1.43 5.68
N ILE A 11 1.35 1.04 6.95
CA ILE A 11 0.48 -0.02 7.50
C ILE A 11 -1.00 0.40 7.38
N LEU A 12 -1.35 1.61 7.82
CA LEU A 12 -2.71 2.11 7.75
C LEU A 12 -3.23 2.14 6.30
N TYR A 13 -2.41 2.61 5.35
CA TYR A 13 -2.75 2.59 3.94
C TYR A 13 -3.01 1.16 3.44
N ALA A 14 -2.15 0.20 3.78
CA ALA A 14 -2.34 -1.21 3.41
C ALA A 14 -3.62 -1.80 4.03
N LEU A 15 -3.93 -1.45 5.28
CA LEU A 15 -5.17 -1.86 5.95
C LEU A 15 -6.40 -1.27 5.27
N LEU A 16 -6.39 0.03 4.95
CA LEU A 16 -7.48 0.69 4.23
C LEU A 16 -7.68 0.08 2.83
N ASN A 17 -6.60 -0.17 2.09
CA ASN A 17 -6.65 -0.88 0.82
C ASN A 17 -7.24 -2.29 0.99
N SER A 18 -6.92 -2.98 2.09
CA SER A 18 -7.42 -4.32 2.38
C SER A 18 -8.93 -4.37 2.63
N LEU A 19 -9.57 -3.23 2.93
CA LEU A 19 -11.03 -3.12 3.04
C LEU A 19 -11.74 -3.27 1.68
N ILE A 20 -11.05 -3.02 0.56
CA ILE A 20 -11.59 -3.20 -0.78
C ILE A 20 -11.80 -4.69 -1.05
N ARG A 21 -13.07 -5.11 -1.02
CA ARG A 21 -13.49 -6.52 -1.10
C ARG A 21 -13.26 -7.18 -2.44
N ASP A 22 -13.20 -6.44 -3.54
CA ASP A 22 -12.87 -7.04 -4.83
C ASP A 22 -11.35 -7.00 -5.05
N PRO A 23 -10.68 -8.15 -5.27
CA PRO A 23 -9.22 -8.18 -5.38
C PRO A 23 -8.72 -7.47 -6.65
N VAL A 24 -9.51 -7.44 -7.72
CA VAL A 24 -9.17 -6.75 -8.98
C VAL A 24 -9.28 -5.24 -8.80
N SER A 25 -10.39 -4.75 -8.24
CA SER A 25 -10.58 -3.33 -7.90
C SER A 25 -9.52 -2.85 -6.92
N ARG A 26 -9.15 -3.64 -5.91
CA ARG A 26 -8.11 -3.27 -4.95
C ARG A 26 -6.75 -3.09 -5.62
N ARG A 27 -6.39 -4.02 -6.51
CA ARG A 27 -5.15 -3.93 -7.29
C ARG A 27 -5.14 -2.68 -8.16
N ARG A 28 -6.21 -2.47 -8.92
CA ARG A 28 -6.35 -1.29 -9.81
C ARG A 28 -6.35 0.01 -9.04
N PHE A 29 -7.01 0.07 -7.88
CA PHE A 29 -6.98 1.23 -6.99
C PHE A 29 -5.54 1.54 -6.56
N ASN A 30 -4.80 0.54 -6.10
CA ASN A 30 -3.41 0.75 -5.68
C ASN A 30 -2.50 1.19 -6.84
N ALA A 31 -2.70 0.64 -8.04
CA ALA A 31 -2.02 1.10 -9.25
C ALA A 31 -2.31 2.57 -9.57
N LEU A 32 -3.57 3.02 -9.42
CA LEU A 32 -3.91 4.44 -9.58
C LEU A 32 -3.23 5.31 -8.52
N MET A 33 -3.19 4.85 -7.27
CA MET A 33 -2.56 5.60 -6.17
C MET A 33 -1.07 5.82 -6.40
N VAL A 34 -0.31 4.78 -6.79
CA VAL A 34 1.14 4.93 -7.05
C VAL A 34 1.42 5.76 -8.31
N GLY A 35 0.55 5.68 -9.32
CA GLY A 35 0.62 6.56 -10.50
C GLY A 35 0.40 8.03 -10.15
N GLY A 36 -0.61 8.32 -9.32
CA GLY A 36 -0.86 9.67 -8.81
C GLY A 36 0.27 10.21 -7.93
N ALA A 37 0.86 9.36 -7.08
CA ALA A 37 2.03 9.70 -6.27
C ALA A 37 3.22 10.09 -7.17
N GLY A 38 3.51 9.29 -8.20
CA GLY A 38 4.54 9.61 -9.18
C GLY A 38 4.31 10.95 -9.91
N ALA A 39 3.06 11.29 -10.23
CA ALA A 39 2.75 12.56 -10.89
C ALA A 39 3.01 13.80 -9.99
N ALA A 40 3.07 13.63 -8.66
CA ALA A 40 3.34 14.74 -7.74
C ALA A 40 4.74 15.36 -7.96
N TYR A 41 5.71 14.58 -8.44
CA TYR A 41 7.06 15.06 -8.74
C TYR A 41 7.09 16.19 -9.77
N LEU A 42 6.13 16.22 -10.71
CA LEU A 42 6.07 17.25 -11.75
C LEU A 42 5.87 18.68 -11.20
N SER A 43 5.45 18.80 -9.93
CA SER A 43 5.30 20.08 -9.25
C SER A 43 6.55 20.52 -8.48
N SER A 44 7.55 19.65 -8.34
CA SER A 44 8.70 19.88 -7.45
C SER A 44 9.82 20.70 -8.11
N GLY A 45 10.08 20.49 -9.41
CA GLY A 45 11.13 21.19 -10.16
C GLY A 45 12.56 20.80 -9.75
N ALA A 46 12.75 19.80 -8.89
CA ALA A 46 14.01 19.44 -8.27
C ALA A 46 14.94 18.62 -9.18
N LEU A 47 14.36 17.81 -10.07
CA LEU A 47 15.11 17.03 -11.07
C LEU A 47 14.93 17.56 -12.50
N GLY A 48 14.20 18.67 -12.68
CA GLY A 48 13.96 19.26 -13.99
C GLY A 48 13.31 18.25 -14.95
N PRO A 49 13.73 18.18 -16.23
CA PRO A 49 13.13 17.27 -17.21
C PRO A 49 13.15 15.79 -16.82
N TRP A 50 14.04 15.39 -15.89
CA TRP A 50 14.11 14.00 -15.42
C TRP A 50 12.87 13.58 -14.61
N GLU A 51 12.14 14.52 -14.01
CA GLU A 51 10.86 14.24 -13.33
C GLU A 51 9.83 13.66 -14.30
N ILE A 52 9.86 14.09 -15.57
CA ILE A 52 9.00 13.55 -16.62
C ILE A 52 9.37 12.09 -16.91
N ALA A 53 10.66 11.78 -17.02
CA ALA A 53 11.12 10.41 -17.26
C ALA A 53 10.77 9.48 -16.10
N VAL A 54 10.98 9.93 -14.86
CA VAL A 54 10.61 9.16 -13.66
C VAL A 54 9.10 8.97 -13.56
N THR A 55 8.32 10.03 -13.76
CA THR A 55 6.85 9.96 -13.75
C THR A 55 6.35 9.00 -14.82
N ALA A 56 6.91 9.04 -16.03
CA ALA A 56 6.57 8.13 -17.11
C ALA A 56 6.90 6.68 -16.75
N LEU A 57 8.04 6.43 -16.11
CA LEU A 57 8.43 5.09 -15.66
C LEU A 57 7.51 4.56 -14.56
N ILE A 58 7.20 5.37 -13.54
CA ILE A 58 6.25 5.01 -12.48
C ILE A 58 4.86 4.76 -13.09
N THR A 59 4.42 5.60 -14.01
CA THR A 59 3.14 5.44 -14.73
C THR A 59 3.12 4.15 -15.54
N TYR A 60 4.22 3.79 -16.20
CA TYR A 60 4.33 2.53 -16.91
C TYR A 60 4.20 1.33 -15.96
N CYS A 61 4.92 1.35 -14.83
CA CYS A 61 4.80 0.33 -13.81
C CYS A 61 3.37 0.27 -13.22
N ALA A 62 2.72 1.41 -13.00
CA ALA A 62 1.33 1.49 -12.57
C ALA A 62 0.37 0.86 -13.60
N TYR A 63 0.55 1.16 -14.88
CA TYR A 63 -0.22 0.56 -15.97
C TYR A 63 -0.08 -0.97 -16.01
N ARG A 64 1.15 -1.48 -15.96
CA ARG A 64 1.41 -2.93 -15.81
C ARG A 64 0.86 -3.49 -14.51
N GLY A 65 0.77 -2.64 -13.48
CA GLY A 65 0.22 -2.89 -12.17
C GLY A 65 -1.28 -3.17 -12.15
N LEU A 66 -2.03 -2.68 -13.15
CA LEU A 66 -3.46 -2.98 -13.30
C LEU A 66 -3.75 -4.48 -13.31
N ASP A 67 -2.78 -5.28 -13.80
CA ASP A 67 -2.85 -6.73 -13.87
C ASP A 67 -1.84 -7.48 -13.00
N SER A 68 -0.86 -6.80 -12.38
CA SER A 68 0.19 -7.45 -11.61
C SER A 68 0.60 -6.70 -10.34
N TRP A 69 0.45 -7.35 -9.19
CA TRP A 69 0.91 -6.82 -7.90
C TRP A 69 2.41 -6.56 -7.85
N THR A 70 3.21 -7.36 -8.55
CA THR A 70 4.67 -7.17 -8.60
C THR A 70 5.04 -5.84 -9.23
N PHE A 71 4.35 -5.43 -10.30
CA PHE A 71 4.60 -4.14 -10.94
C PHE A 71 4.19 -2.96 -10.05
N ILE A 72 3.14 -3.11 -9.23
CA ILE A 72 2.77 -2.11 -8.22
C ILE A 72 3.87 -2.01 -7.15
N GLY A 73 4.38 -3.14 -6.64
CA GLY A 73 5.48 -3.14 -5.69
C GLY A 73 6.75 -2.48 -6.24
N ILE A 74 7.10 -2.77 -7.50
CA ILE A 74 8.21 -2.09 -8.20
C ILE A 74 7.95 -0.59 -8.32
N ALA A 75 6.72 -0.17 -8.65
CA ALA A 75 6.36 1.24 -8.75
C ALA A 75 6.57 2.00 -7.42
N TRP A 76 6.19 1.39 -6.29
CA TRP A 76 6.43 1.97 -4.96
C TRP A 76 7.92 2.05 -4.61
N LEU A 77 8.73 1.06 -5.01
CA LEU A 77 10.19 1.14 -4.83
C LEU A 77 10.85 2.20 -5.73
N LEU A 78 10.36 2.38 -6.96
CA LEU A 78 10.79 3.47 -7.83
C LEU A 78 10.44 4.83 -7.23
N HIS A 79 9.24 4.94 -6.66
CA HIS A 79 8.81 6.12 -5.93
C HIS A 79 9.73 6.37 -4.71
N THR A 80 9.99 5.35 -3.90
CA THR A 80 10.95 5.41 -2.77
C THR A 80 12.31 5.95 -3.20
N ALA A 81 12.89 5.40 -4.27
CA ALA A 81 14.20 5.81 -4.76
C ALA A 81 14.19 7.28 -5.20
N THR A 82 13.11 7.71 -5.84
CA THR A 82 12.92 9.09 -6.28
C THR A 82 12.79 10.03 -5.07
N ASP A 83 12.06 9.61 -4.05
CA ASP A 83 11.90 10.33 -2.79
C ASP A 83 13.22 10.55 -2.04
N ILE A 84 14.08 9.53 -2.00
CA ILE A 84 15.42 9.64 -1.42
C ILE A 84 16.21 10.71 -2.16
N VAL A 85 16.20 10.70 -3.50
CA VAL A 85 16.91 11.71 -4.31
C VAL A 85 16.37 13.11 -4.05
N HIS A 86 15.04 13.28 -3.97
CA HIS A 86 14.41 14.57 -3.68
C HIS A 86 14.74 15.07 -2.27
N HIS A 87 14.75 14.17 -1.28
CA HIS A 87 15.15 14.50 0.09
C HIS A 87 16.62 14.99 0.15
N LEU A 88 17.54 14.31 -0.54
CA LEU A 88 18.95 14.70 -0.60
C LEU A 88 19.15 16.07 -1.27
N LYS A 89 18.27 16.46 -2.19
CA LYS A 89 18.27 17.78 -2.83
C LYS A 89 17.53 18.86 -2.03
N GLY A 90 16.93 18.52 -0.89
CA GLY A 90 16.14 19.45 -0.08
C GLY A 90 14.81 19.85 -0.73
N ALA A 91 14.31 19.07 -1.69
CA ALA A 91 13.05 19.32 -2.38
C ALA A 91 11.94 18.42 -1.81
N PRO A 92 10.97 18.96 -1.07
CA PRO A 92 9.86 18.17 -0.56
C PRO A 92 8.87 17.82 -1.69
N ILE A 93 8.34 16.59 -1.71
CA ILE A 93 7.24 16.18 -2.61
C ILE A 93 6.03 17.08 -2.39
N LEU A 94 5.69 17.32 -1.12
CA LEU A 94 4.60 18.23 -0.77
C LEU A 94 5.20 19.59 -0.43
N PRO A 95 4.89 20.65 -1.18
CA PRO A 95 5.50 21.97 -0.99
C PRO A 95 5.20 22.58 0.39
N PHE A 96 4.19 22.08 1.09
CA PHE A 96 3.79 22.49 2.44
C PHE A 96 4.29 21.56 3.56
N ALA A 97 5.01 20.47 3.24
CA ALA A 97 5.52 19.53 4.24
C ALA A 97 6.98 19.15 3.94
N HIS A 98 7.93 19.86 4.55
CA HIS A 98 9.36 19.74 4.30
C HIS A 98 9.96 18.34 4.53
N THR A 99 9.32 17.49 5.36
CA THR A 99 9.75 16.11 5.61
C THR A 99 8.98 15.08 4.79
N SER A 100 8.10 15.50 3.87
CA SER A 100 7.22 14.61 3.11
C SER A 100 8.00 13.57 2.30
N SER A 101 9.08 13.96 1.62
CA SER A 101 9.87 13.02 0.82
C SER A 101 10.54 11.93 1.67
N LEU A 102 11.07 12.27 2.85
CA LEU A 102 11.64 11.28 3.77
C LEU A 102 10.55 10.38 4.37
N GLY A 103 9.36 10.92 4.61
CA GLY A 103 8.20 10.14 5.05
C GLY A 103 7.77 9.12 4.00
N CYS A 104 7.62 9.53 2.74
CA CYS A 104 7.27 8.64 1.63
C CYS A 104 8.37 7.59 1.37
N ALA A 105 9.65 7.96 1.43
CA ALA A 105 10.77 7.02 1.34
C ALA A 105 10.72 5.87 2.36
N ILE A 106 10.12 6.08 3.54
CA ILE A 106 9.97 5.04 4.58
C ILE A 106 8.63 4.31 4.46
N CYS A 107 7.57 5.02 4.07
CA CYS A 107 6.22 4.48 3.93
C CYS A 107 6.12 3.50 2.75
N ASP A 108 6.70 3.86 1.62
CA ASP A 108 6.52 3.15 0.35
C ASP A 108 7.08 1.72 0.35
N PRO A 109 8.24 1.41 0.96
CA PRO A 109 8.70 0.03 1.08
C PRO A 109 7.74 -0.87 1.86
N VAL A 110 7.04 -0.33 2.87
CA VAL A 110 6.03 -1.09 3.63
C VAL A 110 4.87 -1.48 2.70
N ILE A 111 4.41 -0.53 1.87
CA ILE A 111 3.36 -0.78 0.88
C ILE A 111 3.86 -1.76 -0.19
N ALA A 112 5.10 -1.62 -0.66
CA ALA A 112 5.71 -2.51 -1.64
C ALA A 112 5.77 -3.96 -1.15
N ILE A 113 6.20 -4.18 0.10
CA ILE A 113 6.21 -5.52 0.72
C ILE A 113 4.80 -6.11 0.76
N TRP A 114 3.79 -5.32 1.13
CA TRP A 114 2.39 -5.77 1.12
C TRP A 114 1.90 -6.09 -0.31
N CYS A 115 2.31 -5.32 -1.31
CA CYS A 115 2.02 -5.61 -2.72
C CYS A 115 2.69 -6.91 -3.18
N PHE A 116 3.97 -7.14 -2.85
CA PHE A 116 4.65 -8.39 -3.19
C PHE A 116 4.04 -9.63 -2.52
N ALA A 117 3.37 -9.45 -1.38
CA ALA A 117 2.55 -10.49 -0.74
C ALA A 117 1.18 -10.72 -1.43
N GLY A 118 0.91 -10.07 -2.57
CA GLY A 118 -0.34 -10.18 -3.33
C GLY A 118 -1.49 -9.31 -2.80
N GLY A 119 -1.17 -8.30 -1.98
CA GLY A 119 -2.15 -7.41 -1.37
C GLY A 119 -3.17 -8.15 -0.48
N PRO A 120 -2.74 -8.89 0.55
CA PRO A 120 -3.62 -9.74 1.35
C PRO A 120 -4.76 -8.98 2.02
N ARG A 121 -5.91 -9.63 2.24
CA ARG A 121 -6.99 -9.08 3.08
C ARG A 121 -6.65 -9.20 4.56
N VAL A 122 -7.19 -8.30 5.36
CA VAL A 122 -7.32 -8.52 6.80
C VAL A 122 -8.32 -9.64 7.02
N LYS A 123 -7.84 -10.82 7.42
CA LYS A 123 -8.70 -11.87 7.96
C LYS A 123 -9.06 -11.44 9.37
N MET A 124 -10.25 -10.87 9.57
CA MET A 124 -10.76 -10.74 10.93
C MET A 124 -10.94 -12.15 11.51
N PRO A 125 -10.45 -12.44 12.73
CA PRO A 125 -10.80 -13.67 13.42
C PRO A 125 -12.32 -13.72 13.55
N HIS A 126 -12.95 -14.71 12.93
CA HIS A 126 -14.38 -14.94 13.07
C HIS A 126 -14.60 -15.47 14.50
N ALA A 127 -15.11 -14.64 15.40
CA ALA A 127 -15.51 -15.06 16.74
C ALA A 127 -16.74 -16.01 16.74
N GLN A 128 -17.07 -16.64 15.61
CA GLN A 128 -18.30 -17.43 15.41
C GLN A 128 -18.10 -18.94 15.55
N ASP A 129 -16.87 -19.45 15.70
CA ASP A 129 -16.62 -20.89 15.88
C ASP A 129 -16.79 -21.37 17.35
N ALA A 130 -17.23 -20.48 18.25
CA ALA A 130 -17.43 -20.79 19.68
C ALA A 130 -18.91 -21.01 20.06
N ALA A 131 -19.76 -21.49 19.14
CA ALA A 131 -21.07 -22.01 19.51
C ALA A 131 -20.96 -23.52 19.77
N PRO A 132 -20.97 -23.99 21.04
CA PRO A 132 -20.98 -25.42 21.30
C PRO A 132 -22.28 -26.02 20.76
N ASP A 133 -22.15 -27.03 19.91
CA ASP A 133 -23.24 -27.81 19.34
C ASP A 133 -24.12 -28.41 20.46
N ARG A 134 -25.21 -27.71 20.79
CA ARG A 134 -26.23 -28.17 21.76
C ARG A 134 -27.05 -29.36 21.23
N ARG A 135 -26.89 -29.83 19.99
CA ARG A 135 -27.74 -30.90 19.43
C ARG A 135 -27.36 -32.31 19.86
N ARG A 136 -26.21 -32.53 20.50
CA ARG A 136 -25.78 -33.90 20.92
C ARG A 136 -26.17 -34.34 22.33
N ARG A 137 -26.73 -33.48 23.20
CA ARG A 137 -27.04 -33.85 24.60
C ARG A 137 -28.48 -34.35 24.87
N GLY A 138 -29.35 -34.41 23.87
CA GLY A 138 -30.76 -34.80 24.06
C GLY A 138 -31.13 -36.24 23.68
N ARG A 139 -30.18 -37.08 23.24
CA ARG A 139 -30.50 -38.39 22.64
C ARG A 139 -30.00 -39.63 23.39
N GLN A 140 -29.56 -39.47 24.64
CA GLN A 140 -29.19 -40.59 25.50
C GLN A 140 -29.83 -40.44 26.88
N ALA A 141 -31.10 -40.81 26.98
CA ALA A 141 -31.69 -41.26 28.24
C ALA A 141 -32.30 -42.64 27.94
N PRO A 142 -31.78 -43.74 28.54
CA PRO A 142 -32.32 -45.06 28.33
C PRO A 142 -33.60 -45.26 29.14
N LEU A 143 -34.52 -46.03 28.55
CA LEU A 143 -35.74 -46.55 29.18
C LEU A 143 -35.37 -47.39 30.40
N GLY A 144 -35.95 -47.05 31.55
CA GLY A 144 -35.91 -47.79 32.80
C GLY A 144 -37.13 -47.44 33.62
#